data_AF-A0A0D0A9V5-F1
#
_entry.id   AF-A0A0D0A9V5-F1
#
_cell.length_a   1.000
_cell.length_b   1.000
_cell.length_c   1.000
_cell.angle_alpha   90.00
_cell.angle_beta   90.00
_cell.angle_gamma   90.00
#
_symmetry.space_group_name_H-M   'P 1'
#
loop_
_entity.id
_entity.type
_entity.pdbx_description
1 polymer ?
#
loop_
_entity_poly.entity_id
_entity_poly.type
_entity_poly.pdbx_seq_one_letter_code
_entity_poly.pdbx_strand_id
1 'polypeptide(L)'
;MEGAKDPSRAPMTLFTFQTREDLKQFATGCDADIGGTSTLHFELDDSPERNKGIAGAPSTARFRGEMRLDVRPELRGKIRGGYAGFRSKPRPSLFGEICDDVSNHQFLGLRLRLGGDPRLRNSYFVNIQTDGPLTTDLWQHRLYFKRNDGGWEDIFVRKTS
;
A
#
# COMPACT_ATOMS: atom_id res chain seq x y z
N MET A 1 -37.57 17.27 15.37
CA MET A 1 -36.33 17.48 14.58
C MET A 1 -35.21 16.78 15.32
N GLU A 2 -34.88 15.55 14.93
CA GLU A 2 -33.63 14.92 15.39
C GLU A 2 -32.48 15.73 14.77
N GLY A 3 -31.63 16.31 15.62
CA GLY A 3 -30.42 16.99 15.18
C GLY A 3 -29.56 16.02 14.37
N ALA A 4 -29.01 16.49 13.25
CA ALA A 4 -28.10 15.71 12.44
C ALA A 4 -26.99 15.16 13.34
N LYS A 5 -26.84 13.83 13.38
CA LYS A 5 -25.75 13.19 14.12
C LYS A 5 -24.43 13.73 13.58
N ASP A 6 -23.55 14.16 14.48
CA ASP A 6 -22.22 14.61 14.09
C ASP A 6 -21.51 13.53 13.26
N PRO A 7 -20.79 13.90 12.20
CA PRO A 7 -20.08 12.95 11.37
C PRO A 7 -19.06 12.18 12.22
N SER A 8 -19.08 10.85 12.09
CA SER A 8 -18.16 9.98 12.82
C SER A 8 -16.72 10.28 12.45
N ARG A 9 -15.90 10.51 13.48
CA ARG A 9 -14.43 10.62 13.36
C ARG A 9 -13.70 9.35 13.81
N ALA A 10 -14.45 8.27 14.06
CA ALA A 10 -13.86 6.98 14.38
C ALA A 10 -13.01 6.49 13.19
N PRO A 11 -11.92 5.74 13.43
CA PRO A 11 -11.13 5.14 12.36
C PRO A 11 -12.01 4.32 11.41
N MET A 12 -11.90 4.59 10.12
CA MET A 12 -12.56 3.82 9.06
C MET A 12 -11.55 2.85 8.46
N THR A 13 -11.84 1.56 8.55
CA THR A 13 -11.00 0.53 7.89
C THR A 13 -11.31 0.51 6.40
N LEU A 14 -10.31 0.84 5.58
CA LEU A 14 -10.40 0.79 4.12
C LEU A 14 -10.05 -0.60 3.58
N PHE A 15 -8.95 -1.16 4.05
CA PHE A 15 -8.46 -2.48 3.65
C PHE A 15 -7.89 -3.24 4.85
N THR A 16 -8.09 -4.55 4.84
CA THR A 16 -7.36 -5.50 5.67
C THR A 16 -6.37 -6.28 4.81
N PHE A 17 -5.45 -6.98 5.46
CA PHE A 17 -4.36 -7.72 4.83
C PHE A 17 -4.14 -9.05 5.57
N GLN A 18 -5.21 -9.72 5.98
CA GLN A 18 -5.19 -10.85 6.92
C GLN A 18 -5.72 -12.16 6.32
N THR A 19 -6.29 -12.10 5.11
CA THR A 19 -6.87 -13.25 4.43
C THR A 19 -6.49 -13.27 2.96
N ARG A 20 -6.67 -14.42 2.28
CA ARG A 20 -6.40 -14.50 0.83
C ARG A 20 -7.38 -13.65 0.04
N GLU A 21 -8.60 -13.52 0.56
CA GLU A 21 -9.68 -12.68 0.04
C GLU A 21 -9.29 -11.20 0.07
N ASP A 22 -8.61 -10.76 1.13
CA ASP A 22 -8.04 -9.42 1.22
C ASP A 22 -7.03 -9.18 0.09
N LEU A 23 -6.07 -10.09 -0.11
CA LEU A 23 -5.03 -9.95 -1.13
C LEU A 23 -5.61 -9.94 -2.56
N LYS A 24 -6.74 -10.61 -2.81
CA LYS A 24 -7.41 -10.60 -4.12
C LYS A 24 -7.88 -9.20 -4.53
N GLN A 25 -8.06 -8.29 -3.57
CA GLN A 25 -8.44 -6.90 -3.83
C GLN A 25 -7.28 -6.07 -4.40
N PHE A 26 -6.06 -6.62 -4.47
CA PHE A 26 -4.88 -5.91 -4.94
C PHE A 26 -4.35 -6.52 -6.23
N ALA A 27 -3.80 -5.65 -7.09
CA ALA A 27 -2.98 -6.01 -8.23
C ALA A 27 -1.53 -5.68 -7.91
N THR A 28 -0.62 -6.59 -8.23
CA THR A 28 0.83 -6.41 -8.06
C THR A 28 1.49 -6.16 -9.41
N GLY A 29 2.61 -5.43 -9.41
CA GLY A 29 3.39 -5.21 -10.63
C GLY A 29 4.81 -4.76 -10.29
N CYS A 30 5.75 -5.10 -11.15
CA CYS A 30 7.14 -4.66 -11.02
C CYS A 30 7.74 -4.42 -12.41
N ASP A 31 8.95 -3.86 -12.45
CA ASP A 31 9.61 -3.56 -13.71
C ASP A 31 9.80 -4.76 -14.65
N ALA A 32 9.72 -6.00 -14.14
CA ALA A 32 9.81 -7.21 -14.95
C ALA A 32 8.75 -7.26 -16.06
N ASP A 33 7.58 -6.64 -15.82
CA ASP A 33 6.46 -6.56 -16.77
C ASP A 33 6.84 -5.76 -18.03
N ILE A 34 7.81 -4.85 -17.91
CA ILE A 34 8.30 -4.02 -19.02
C ILE A 34 9.73 -4.39 -19.45
N GLY A 35 10.28 -5.49 -18.93
CA GLY A 35 11.63 -5.98 -19.26
C GLY A 35 12.74 -5.58 -18.30
N GLY A 36 12.40 -5.12 -17.10
CA GLY A 36 13.29 -5.10 -15.94
C GLY A 36 13.58 -6.50 -15.39
N THR A 37 14.31 -6.55 -14.28
CA THR A 37 14.76 -7.80 -13.65
C THR A 37 14.44 -7.87 -12.15
N SER A 38 13.60 -6.95 -11.64
CA SER A 38 13.14 -7.01 -10.26
C SER A 38 12.19 -8.19 -10.04
N THR A 39 12.03 -8.59 -8.78
CA THR A 39 11.06 -9.60 -8.34
C THR A 39 10.11 -9.02 -7.30
N LEU A 40 8.91 -9.57 -7.24
CA LEU A 40 7.88 -9.18 -6.29
C LEU A 40 7.10 -10.41 -5.83
N HIS A 41 6.93 -10.53 -4.52
CA HIS A 41 6.04 -11.48 -3.86
C HIS A 41 5.13 -10.70 -2.91
N PHE A 42 3.82 -10.94 -3.03
CA PHE A 42 2.80 -10.38 -2.14
C PHE A 42 1.92 -11.53 -1.64
N GLU A 43 2.24 -12.03 -0.46
CA GLU A 43 1.74 -13.30 0.07
C GLU A 43 1.35 -13.13 1.54
N LEU A 44 0.53 -14.03 2.09
CA LEU A 44 0.29 -14.06 3.53
C LEU A 44 1.50 -14.64 4.27
N ASP A 45 1.79 -14.05 5.42
CA ASP A 45 2.79 -14.51 6.36
C ASP A 45 2.11 -14.86 7.68
N ASP A 46 2.17 -16.14 8.04
CA ASP A 46 1.51 -16.71 9.22
C ASP A 46 2.47 -16.84 10.41
N SER A 47 3.70 -16.30 10.31
CA SER A 47 4.71 -16.39 11.39
C SER A 47 4.22 -15.72 12.67
N PRO A 48 4.08 -16.46 13.79
CA PRO A 48 3.67 -15.88 15.07
C PRO A 48 4.63 -14.80 15.56
N GLU A 49 5.93 -14.95 15.30
CA GLU A 49 6.96 -13.99 15.69
C GLU A 49 6.80 -12.66 14.97
N ARG A 50 6.52 -12.69 13.66
CA ARG A 50 6.33 -11.46 12.86
C ARG A 50 4.97 -10.83 13.10
N ASN A 51 3.95 -11.64 13.37
CA ASN A 51 2.58 -11.16 13.65
C ASN A 51 2.36 -10.80 15.13
N LYS A 52 3.37 -10.97 15.98
CA LYS A 52 3.32 -10.55 17.39
C LYS A 52 2.93 -9.07 17.51
N GLY A 53 1.84 -8.79 18.21
CA GLY A 53 1.32 -7.43 18.42
C GLY A 53 0.32 -6.95 17.37
N ILE A 54 -0.12 -7.82 16.46
CA ILE A 54 -1.34 -7.62 15.67
C ILE A 54 -2.47 -8.42 16.31
N ALA A 55 -3.44 -7.74 16.90
CA ALA A 55 -4.57 -8.39 17.55
C ALA A 55 -5.53 -8.98 16.50
N GLY A 56 -6.00 -10.22 16.73
CA GLY A 56 -7.06 -10.85 15.94
C GLY A 56 -6.67 -11.31 14.53
N ALA A 57 -5.40 -11.17 14.12
CA ALA A 57 -4.95 -11.57 12.80
C ALA A 57 -4.02 -12.80 12.88
N PRO A 58 -4.43 -13.97 12.37
CA PRO A 58 -3.53 -15.14 12.29
C PRO A 58 -2.40 -14.92 11.26
N SER A 59 -2.61 -14.00 10.31
CA SER A 59 -1.69 -13.72 9.22
C SER A 59 -1.63 -12.22 8.88
N THR A 60 -0.55 -11.80 8.24
CA THR A 60 -0.45 -10.47 7.63
C THR A 60 0.14 -10.54 6.22
N ALA A 61 -0.27 -9.64 5.33
CA ALA A 61 0.32 -9.57 4.00
C ALA A 61 1.78 -9.12 4.07
N ARG A 62 2.64 -9.84 3.37
CA ARG A 62 4.06 -9.56 3.24
C ARG A 62 4.39 -9.23 1.80
N PHE A 63 4.85 -7.99 1.62
CA PHE A 63 5.47 -7.51 0.40
C PHE A 63 6.99 -7.70 0.48
N ARG A 64 7.56 -8.50 -0.42
CA ARG A 64 9.01 -8.79 -0.47
C ARG A 64 9.48 -9.03 -1.90
N GLY A 65 10.78 -8.91 -2.14
CA GLY A 65 11.38 -9.17 -3.44
C GLY A 65 12.77 -8.57 -3.53
N GLU A 66 13.38 -8.68 -4.71
CA GLU A 66 14.65 -8.04 -5.02
C GLU A 66 14.41 -6.92 -6.04
N MET A 67 14.83 -5.71 -5.69
CA MET A 67 14.79 -4.58 -6.60
C MET A 67 16.10 -4.49 -7.37
N ARG A 68 16.01 -4.46 -8.70
CA ARG A 68 17.17 -4.39 -9.60
C ARG A 68 16.99 -3.24 -10.59
N LEU A 69 18.09 -2.59 -10.94
CA LEU A 69 18.11 -1.54 -11.96
C LEU A 69 18.38 -2.12 -13.36
N ASP A 70 18.87 -3.37 -13.42
CA ASP A 70 19.15 -4.06 -14.66
C ASP A 70 17.86 -4.34 -15.43
N VAL A 71 17.99 -4.24 -16.74
CA VAL A 71 16.95 -4.53 -17.73
C VAL A 71 17.51 -5.54 -18.73
N ARG A 72 16.62 -6.21 -19.47
CA ARG A 72 17.03 -7.13 -20.54
C ARG A 72 18.00 -6.45 -21.51
N PRO A 73 19.04 -7.16 -22.00
CA PRO A 73 20.11 -6.56 -22.82
C PRO A 73 19.60 -5.68 -23.97
N GLU A 74 18.53 -6.10 -24.64
CA GLU A 74 17.91 -5.44 -25.79
C GLU A 74 17.14 -4.14 -25.45
N LEU A 75 16.87 -3.91 -24.16
CA LEU A 75 16.15 -2.74 -23.63
C LEU A 75 17.07 -1.77 -22.87
N ARG A 76 18.36 -2.08 -22.74
CA ARG A 76 19.34 -1.19 -22.09
C ARG A 76 19.37 0.18 -22.78
N GLY A 77 19.31 1.25 -21.99
CA GLY A 77 19.26 2.63 -22.47
C GLY A 77 17.89 3.10 -22.99
N LYS A 78 16.91 2.20 -23.15
CA LYS A 78 15.55 2.52 -23.61
C LYS A 78 14.57 2.68 -22.46
N ILE A 79 14.73 1.85 -21.42
CA ILE A 79 13.89 1.89 -20.21
C ILE A 79 14.77 1.93 -18.96
N ARG A 80 14.16 2.31 -17.83
CA ARG A 80 14.78 2.23 -16.50
C ARG A 80 13.98 1.24 -15.66
N GLY A 81 14.68 0.26 -15.09
CA GLY A 81 14.13 -0.59 -14.03
C GLY A 81 14.13 0.12 -12.67
N GLY A 82 13.82 -0.64 -11.62
CA GLY A 82 13.85 -0.20 -10.24
C GLY A 82 12.49 0.13 -9.63
N TYR A 83 11.42 -0.55 -10.02
CA TYR A 83 10.13 -0.41 -9.33
C TYR A 83 9.45 -1.74 -9.04
N ALA A 84 8.74 -1.78 -7.92
CA ALA A 84 7.87 -2.85 -7.50
C ALA A 84 6.77 -2.24 -6.61
N GLY A 85 5.54 -2.69 -6.79
CA GLY A 85 4.44 -2.17 -6.00
C GLY A 85 3.17 -2.98 -6.16
N PHE A 86 2.18 -2.60 -5.36
CA PHE A 86 0.83 -3.12 -5.47
C PHE A 86 -0.15 -1.96 -5.33
N ARG A 87 -1.34 -2.12 -5.91
CA ARG A 87 -2.44 -1.16 -5.84
C ARG A 87 -3.75 -1.88 -5.59
N SER A 88 -4.68 -1.21 -4.92
CA SER A 88 -6.06 -1.70 -4.87
C SER A 88 -6.64 -1.76 -6.28
N LYS A 89 -7.44 -2.79 -6.55
CA LYS A 89 -8.20 -2.92 -7.79
C LYS A 89 -9.38 -1.96 -7.76
N PRO A 90 -9.77 -1.41 -8.93
CA PRO A 90 -11.01 -0.66 -9.02
C PRO A 90 -12.18 -1.56 -8.62
N ARG A 91 -13.20 -0.96 -8.00
CA ARG A 91 -14.45 -1.63 -7.62
C ARG A 91 -15.58 -1.13 -8.52
N PRO A 92 -15.69 -1.62 -9.76
CA PRO A 92 -16.71 -1.13 -10.69
C PRO A 92 -18.11 -1.52 -10.24
N SER A 93 -19.06 -0.63 -10.48
CA SER A 93 -20.51 -0.84 -10.33
C SER A 93 -21.23 -0.34 -11.60
N LEU A 94 -22.54 -0.59 -11.70
CA LEU A 94 -23.36 -0.05 -12.80
C LEU A 94 -23.40 1.49 -12.83
N PHE A 95 -23.03 2.15 -11.73
CA PHE A 95 -23.07 3.60 -11.57
C PHE A 95 -21.68 4.25 -11.48
N GLY A 96 -20.63 3.54 -11.87
CA GLY A 96 -19.24 4.01 -11.78
C GLY A 96 -18.40 3.22 -10.79
N GLU A 97 -17.24 3.75 -10.39
CA GLU A 97 -16.36 3.10 -9.42
C GLU A 97 -16.83 3.37 -7.98
N ILE A 98 -16.82 2.33 -7.15
CA ILE A 98 -17.13 2.44 -5.73
C ILE A 98 -15.89 3.00 -5.01
N CYS A 99 -16.04 4.19 -4.45
CA CYS A 99 -15.04 4.88 -3.63
C CYS A 99 -15.49 4.97 -2.17
N ASP A 100 -14.53 5.12 -1.26
CA ASP A 100 -14.79 5.36 0.16
C ASP A 100 -14.78 6.86 0.44
N ASP A 101 -15.85 7.39 1.04
CA ASP A 101 -15.90 8.79 1.48
C ASP A 101 -15.10 8.97 2.78
N VAL A 102 -13.92 9.54 2.63
CA VAL A 102 -13.00 9.85 3.73
C VAL A 102 -12.94 11.34 4.04
N SER A 103 -13.95 12.14 3.65
CA SER A 103 -13.96 13.60 3.80
C SER A 103 -13.81 14.05 5.26
N ASN A 104 -14.32 13.25 6.21
CA ASN A 104 -14.29 13.54 7.65
C ASN A 104 -13.00 13.06 8.36
N HIS A 105 -12.06 12.46 7.64
CA HIS A 105 -10.80 11.97 8.18
C HIS A 105 -9.65 12.85 7.67
N GLN A 106 -8.68 13.18 8.51
CA GLN A 106 -7.53 14.01 8.11
C GLN A 106 -6.31 13.18 7.68
N PHE A 107 -6.24 11.94 8.13
CA PHE A 107 -5.09 11.07 7.95
C PHE A 107 -5.51 9.72 7.39
N LEU A 108 -4.68 9.19 6.50
CA LEU A 108 -4.65 7.77 6.16
C LEU A 108 -3.69 7.08 7.13
N GLY A 109 -4.19 6.08 7.86
CA GLY A 109 -3.39 5.25 8.76
C GLY A 109 -2.93 3.96 8.08
N LEU A 110 -1.66 3.61 8.22
CA LEU A 110 -1.06 2.37 7.73
C LEU A 110 -0.38 1.64 8.89
N ARG A 111 -0.82 0.41 9.20
CA ARG A 111 -0.15 -0.47 10.15
C ARG A 111 0.91 -1.27 9.42
N LEU A 112 2.19 -0.95 9.61
CA LEU A 112 3.29 -1.53 8.83
C LEU A 112 4.41 -2.05 9.73
N ARG A 113 5.13 -3.05 9.23
CA ARG A 113 6.35 -3.57 9.85
C ARG A 113 7.46 -3.60 8.82
N LEU A 114 8.54 -2.88 9.08
CA LEU A 114 9.67 -2.84 8.17
C LEU A 114 10.45 -4.17 8.18
N GLY A 115 10.85 -4.64 7.01
CA GLY A 115 11.79 -5.75 6.83
C GLY A 115 12.81 -5.44 5.74
N GLY A 116 13.74 -6.37 5.50
CA GLY A 116 14.79 -6.24 4.49
C GLY A 116 15.99 -5.42 4.96
N ASP A 117 16.78 -4.91 4.00
CA ASP A 117 18.00 -4.15 4.27
C ASP A 117 17.67 -2.78 4.91
N PRO A 118 18.29 -2.42 6.05
CA PRO A 118 18.12 -1.13 6.71
C PRO A 118 18.33 0.10 5.80
N ARG A 119 19.16 0.00 4.77
CA ARG A 119 19.41 1.07 3.80
C ARG A 119 18.16 1.41 2.97
N LEU A 120 17.26 0.45 2.78
CA LEU A 120 16.05 0.62 1.99
C LEU A 120 14.87 1.16 2.80
N ARG A 121 15.05 1.43 4.09
CA ARG A 121 14.03 1.91 5.03
C ARG A 121 13.17 3.08 4.51
N ASN A 122 13.79 4.03 3.81
CA ASN A 122 13.12 5.24 3.32
C ASN A 122 12.82 5.18 1.81
N SER A 123 12.81 3.98 1.23
CA SER A 123 12.59 3.74 -0.20
C SER A 123 11.15 3.34 -0.53
N TYR A 124 10.23 3.51 0.41
CA TYR A 124 8.82 3.18 0.24
C TYR A 124 7.99 4.45 0.05
N PHE A 125 7.04 4.37 -0.87
CA PHE A 125 6.11 5.43 -1.17
C PHE A 125 4.70 4.87 -1.15
N VAL A 126 3.74 5.69 -0.74
CA VAL A 126 2.32 5.43 -0.92
C VAL A 126 1.76 6.50 -1.84
N ASN A 127 0.98 6.06 -2.81
CA ASN A 127 0.29 6.93 -3.73
C ASN A 127 -1.20 6.89 -3.40
N ILE A 128 -1.83 8.07 -3.34
CA ILE A 128 -3.25 8.23 -3.08
C ILE A 128 -3.85 8.85 -4.32
N GLN A 129 -4.98 8.30 -4.76
CA GLN A 129 -5.78 8.79 -5.87
C GLN A 129 -7.21 8.92 -5.38
N THR A 130 -7.87 10.02 -5.71
CA THR A 130 -9.29 10.24 -5.40
C THR A 130 -10.09 10.28 -6.70
N ASP A 131 -11.37 9.96 -6.61
CA ASP A 131 -12.29 10.22 -7.71
C ASP A 131 -12.47 11.73 -7.87
N GLY A 132 -12.07 12.25 -9.02
CA GLY A 132 -11.95 13.66 -9.29
C GLY A 132 -11.94 13.95 -10.79
N PRO A 133 -12.07 15.22 -11.20
CA PRO A 133 -12.19 15.60 -12.61
C PRO A 133 -10.96 15.21 -13.44
N LEU A 134 -9.79 15.08 -12.80
CA LEU A 134 -8.56 14.61 -13.41
C LEU A 134 -8.21 13.22 -12.87
N THR A 135 -8.47 12.20 -13.67
CA THR A 135 -8.18 10.80 -13.31
C THR A 135 -6.69 10.51 -13.16
N THR A 136 -5.81 11.46 -13.49
CA THR A 136 -4.36 11.35 -13.34
C THR A 136 -3.85 11.94 -12.03
N ASP A 137 -4.70 12.57 -11.23
CA ASP A 137 -4.29 13.17 -9.96
C ASP A 137 -3.83 12.09 -8.98
N LEU A 138 -2.55 12.14 -8.65
CA LEU A 138 -1.87 11.16 -7.81
C LEU A 138 -0.99 11.88 -6.80
N TRP A 139 -1.34 11.78 -5.53
CA TRP A 139 -0.53 12.32 -4.45
C TRP A 139 0.43 11.26 -3.94
N GLN A 140 1.72 11.52 -4.10
CA GLN A 140 2.78 10.62 -3.63
C GLN A 140 3.33 11.09 -2.28
N HIS A 141 3.37 10.18 -1.32
CA HIS A 141 3.97 10.41 -0.01
C HIS A 141 5.06 9.39 0.24
N ARG A 142 6.25 9.84 0.63
CA ARG A 142 7.30 8.96 1.14
C ARG A 142 6.92 8.47 2.54
N LEU A 143 7.06 7.18 2.78
CA LEU A 143 6.85 6.58 4.09
C LEU A 143 8.13 6.71 4.93
N TYR A 144 7.97 7.26 6.13
CA TYR A 144 9.05 7.38 7.11
C TYR A 144 8.76 6.49 8.31
N PHE A 145 9.55 5.44 8.45
CA PHE A 145 9.50 4.54 9.60
C PHE A 145 10.28 5.17 10.77
N LYS A 146 9.72 5.15 11.98
CA LYS A 146 10.39 5.62 13.20
C LYS A 146 11.08 4.49 13.96
N ARG A 147 10.57 3.26 13.89
CA ARG A 147 11.12 2.10 14.62
C ARG A 147 12.25 1.39 13.89
N ASN A 148 13.41 1.21 14.51
CA ASN A 148 14.54 0.47 13.92
C ASN A 148 14.66 -0.98 14.42
N ASP A 149 13.75 -1.42 15.29
CA ASP A 149 13.75 -2.75 15.90
C ASP A 149 12.94 -3.80 15.12
N GLY A 150 12.40 -3.42 13.95
CA GLY A 150 11.57 -4.30 13.13
C GLY A 150 10.20 -4.62 13.74
N GLY A 151 9.74 -3.83 14.71
CA GLY A 151 8.37 -3.91 15.25
C GLY A 151 7.33 -3.27 14.32
N TRP A 152 6.05 -3.55 14.61
CA TRP A 152 4.93 -2.86 13.96
C TRP A 152 4.84 -1.41 14.40
N GLU A 153 4.52 -0.51 13.48
CA GLU A 153 4.21 0.89 13.74
C GLU A 153 3.05 1.40 12.89
N ASP A 154 2.36 2.41 13.41
CA ASP A 154 1.31 3.12 12.69
C ASP A 154 1.93 4.35 12.01
N ILE A 155 1.84 4.39 10.68
CA ILE A 155 2.27 5.52 9.87
C ILE A 155 1.04 6.29 9.43
N PHE A 156 1.03 7.59 9.67
CA PHE A 156 -0.08 8.48 9.29
C PHE A 156 0.35 9.39 8.16
N VAL A 157 -0.38 9.34 7.05
CA VAL A 157 -0.21 10.23 5.91
C VAL A 157 -1.33 11.26 5.96
N ARG A 158 -0.97 12.53 6.06
CA ARG A 158 -1.96 13.61 6.02
C ARG A 158 -2.52 13.73 4.62
N LYS A 159 -3.85 13.72 4.48
CA LYS A 159 -4.48 14.09 3.21
C LYS A 159 -4.21 15.58 2.96
N THR A 160 -3.49 15.87 1.89
CA THR A 160 -3.42 17.21 1.32
C THR A 160 -4.70 17.40 0.51
N SER A 161 -5.63 18.16 1.09
CA SER A 161 -6.78 18.75 0.38
C SER A 161 -6.33 19.94 -0.44
#